data_AF-C0GGD8-F1
#
_entry.id   AF-C0GGD8-F1
#
_cell.length_a   1.000
_cell.length_b   1.000
_cell.length_c   1.000
_cell.angle_alpha   90.00
_cell.angle_beta   90.00
_cell.angle_gamma   90.00
#
_symmetry.space_group_name_H-M   'P 1'
#
loop_
_entity.id
_entity.type
_entity.pdbx_description
1 polymer ?
#
loop_
_entity_poly.entity_id
_entity_poly.type
_entity_poly.pdbx_seq_one_letter_code
_entity_poly.pdbx_strand_id
1 'polypeptide(L)' 'MPLLQSTSEQMSTFIFDHPLIDGKLAKLRSRTTPVALFRQLVEEVTTLMLYEVAKTCPAPPNRWKRRWP' A
#
# COMPACT_ATOMS: atom_id res chain seq x y z
N MET A 1 17.52 37.64 -16.39
CA MET A 1 16.90 36.29 -16.42
C MET A 1 17.75 35.32 -15.60
N PRO A 2 17.30 34.91 -14.41
CA PRO A 2 17.79 33.70 -13.75
C PRO A 2 16.85 32.53 -14.08
N LEU A 3 17.42 31.39 -14.46
CA LEU A 3 16.71 30.12 -14.59
C LEU A 3 16.30 29.67 -13.19
N LEU A 4 15.01 29.80 -12.85
CA LEU A 4 14.42 29.14 -11.69
C LEU A 4 14.50 27.62 -11.93
N GLN A 5 15.47 27.00 -11.26
CA GLN A 5 15.56 25.55 -11.12
C GLN A 5 14.21 25.04 -10.63
N SER A 6 13.55 24.21 -11.44
CA SER A 6 12.35 23.49 -11.04
C SER A 6 12.66 22.70 -9.79
N THR A 7 12.08 23.11 -8.67
CA THR A 7 12.12 22.39 -7.40
C THR A 7 11.49 21.02 -7.62
N SER A 8 12.30 20.02 -7.97
CA SER A 8 11.88 18.63 -7.85
C SER A 8 11.92 18.31 -6.37
N GLU A 9 10.87 18.67 -5.64
CA GLU A 9 10.65 18.11 -4.31
C GLU A 9 10.74 16.60 -4.44
N GLN A 10 11.71 16.00 -3.75
CA GLN A 10 11.93 14.56 -3.76
C GLN A 10 10.78 13.92 -2.98
N MET A 11 9.68 13.64 -3.67
CA MET A 11 8.60 12.83 -3.12
C MET A 11 9.15 11.43 -2.87
N SER A 12 9.16 11.01 -1.60
CA SER A 12 9.52 9.65 -1.19
C SER A 12 8.50 8.69 -1.83
N THR A 13 8.91 8.01 -2.89
CA THR A 13 8.11 6.99 -3.58
C THR A 13 8.32 5.65 -2.88
N PHE A 14 7.22 4.97 -2.53
CA PHE A 14 7.25 3.62 -1.97
C PHE A 14 6.70 2.65 -3.01
N ILE A 15 7.49 1.65 -3.37
CA ILE A 15 7.11 0.59 -4.34
C ILE A 15 6.76 -0.67 -3.55
N PHE A 16 5.56 -1.19 -3.76
CA PHE A 16 5.08 -2.41 -3.10
C PHE A 16 5.55 -3.65 -3.87
N ASP A 17 6.60 -4.32 -3.39
CA ASP A 17 7.11 -5.56 -3.97
C ASP A 17 6.45 -6.78 -3.31
N HIS A 18 5.28 -7.18 -3.79
CA HIS A 18 4.56 -8.34 -3.27
C HIS A 18 4.02 -9.23 -4.40
N PRO A 19 4.36 -10.54 -4.44
CA PRO A 19 4.00 -11.42 -5.55
C PRO A 19 2.48 -11.56 -5.75
N LEU A 20 1.71 -11.51 -4.66
CA LEU A 20 0.24 -11.50 -4.72
C LEU A 20 -0.36 -10.19 -5.25
N ILE A 21 0.36 -9.06 -5.21
CA ILE A 21 -0.10 -7.79 -5.80
C ILE A 21 0.16 -7.82 -7.30
N ASP A 22 1.33 -8.30 -7.74
CA ASP A 22 1.68 -8.40 -9.16
C ASP A 22 0.70 -9.27 -9.95
N GLY A 23 0.37 -10.46 -9.42
CA GLY A 23 -0.61 -11.35 -10.05
C GLY A 23 -2.01 -10.75 -10.14
N LYS A 24 -2.40 -9.92 -9.16
CA LYS A 24 -3.69 -9.20 -9.18
C LYS A 24 -3.67 -8.01 -10.13
N LEU A 25 -2.58 -7.26 -10.16
CA LEU A 25 -2.37 -6.15 -11.10
C LEU A 25 -2.40 -6.62 -12.55
N ALA A 26 -1.85 -7.79 -12.86
CA ALA A 26 -1.94 -8.37 -14.21
C ALA A 26 -3.40 -8.56 -14.65
N LYS A 27 -4.26 -9.07 -13.77
CA LYS A 27 -5.71 -9.24 -14.03
C LYS A 27 -6.44 -7.90 -14.07
N LEU A 28 -6.04 -6.95 -13.22
CA LEU A 28 -6.64 -5.61 -13.15
C LEU A 28 -6.33 -4.78 -14.41
N ARG A 29 -5.14 -4.95 -15.00
CA ARG A 29 -4.72 -4.30 -16.26
C ARG A 29 -5.39 -4.90 -17.51
N SER A 30 -6.00 -6.09 -17.42
CA SER A 30 -6.68 -6.70 -18.56
C SER A 30 -7.97 -5.96 -18.91
N ARG A 31 -8.16 -5.62 -20.19
CA ARG A 31 -9.35 -4.92 -20.69
C ARG A 31 -10.62 -5.78 -20.69
N THR A 32 -10.47 -7.10 -20.59
CA THR A 32 -11.59 -8.06 -20.61
C THR A 32 -12.16 -8.35 -19.22
N THR A 33 -11.58 -7.77 -18.17
CA THR A 33 -11.97 -8.04 -16.79
C THR A 33 -13.36 -7.47 -16.49
N PRO A 34 -14.32 -8.30 -16.02
CA PRO A 34 -15.66 -7.82 -15.70
C PRO A 34 -15.66 -6.90 -14.48
N VAL A 35 -16.59 -5.94 -14.45
CA VAL A 35 -16.67 -4.88 -13.43
C VAL A 35 -16.75 -5.43 -12.00
N ALA A 36 -17.48 -6.53 -11.80
CA ALA A 36 -17.58 -7.17 -10.48
C ALA A 36 -16.21 -7.66 -9.97
N LEU A 37 -15.44 -8.33 -10.84
CA LEU A 37 -14.12 -8.85 -10.50
C LEU A 37 -13.09 -7.72 -10.35
N PHE A 38 -13.23 -6.64 -11.12
CA PHE A 38 -12.39 -5.45 -10.97
C PHE A 38 -12.50 -4.85 -9.56
N ARG A 39 -13.73 -4.69 -9.04
CA ARG A 39 -13.96 -4.14 -7.69
C ARG A 39 -13.33 -5.03 -6.61
N GLN A 40 -13.50 -6.35 -6.72
CA GLN A 40 -12.89 -7.31 -5.81
C GLN A 40 -11.36 -7.23 -5.82
N LEU A 41 -10.74 -7.19 -7.00
CA LEU A 41 -9.28 -7.07 -7.12
C LEU A 41 -8.75 -5.77 -6.51
N VAL A 42 -9.46 -4.65 -6.68
CA VAL A 42 -9.09 -3.37 -6.07
C VAL A 42 -9.14 -3.46 -4.54
N GLU A 43 -10.20 -4.02 -3.97
CA GLU A 43 -10.34 -4.22 -2.52
C GLU A 43 -9.23 -5.11 -1.94
N GLU A 44 -8.85 -6.18 -2.64
CA GLU A 44 -7.76 -7.05 -2.22
C GLU A 44 -6.40 -6.35 -2.29
N VAL A 45 -6.13 -5.59 -3.36
CA VAL A 45 -4.87 -4.86 -3.52
C VAL A 45 -4.74 -3.76 -2.47
N THR A 46 -5.80 -3.00 -2.20
CA THR A 46 -5.77 -1.95 -1.17
C THR A 46 -5.60 -2.52 0.23
N THR A 47 -6.20 -3.68 0.53
CA THR A 47 -6.00 -4.37 1.80
C THR A 47 -4.53 -4.77 2.01
N LEU A 48 -3.88 -5.31 0.97
CA LEU A 48 -2.46 -5.67 1.04
C LEU A 48 -1.56 -4.45 1.19
N MET A 49 -1.84 -3.36 0.46
CA MET A 49 -1.12 -2.10 0.61
C MET A 49 -1.27 -1.53 2.02
N LEU A 50 -2.50 -1.54 2.57
CA LEU A 50 -2.78 -1.05 3.90
C LEU A 50 -2.04 -1.88 4.97
N TYR A 51 -1.95 -3.19 4.79
CA TYR A 51 -1.17 -4.05 5.68
C TYR A 51 0.31 -3.64 5.71
N GLU A 52 0.93 -3.45 4.56
CA GLU A 52 2.33 -3.02 4.46
C GLU A 52 2.55 -1.65 5.12
N VAL A 53 1.65 -0.69 4.91
CA VAL A 53 1.71 0.63 5.57
C VAL A 53 1.50 0.51 7.08
N ALA A 54 0.57 -0.33 7.52
CA ALA A 54 0.27 -0.50 8.94
C ALA A 54 1.41 -1.15 9.73
N LYS A 55 2.38 -1.84 9.09
CA LYS A 55 3.55 -2.39 9.76
C LYS A 55 4.41 -1.33 10.46
N THR A 56 4.40 -0.10 9.98
CA THR A 56 5.14 1.00 10.63
C THR A 56 4.42 1.59 11.83
N CYS A 57 3.17 1.20 12.09
CA CYS A 57 2.42 1.69 13.24
C CYS A 57 2.95 1.07 14.55
N PRO A 58 3.19 1.87 15.59
CA PRO A 58 3.62 1.36 16.88
C PRO A 58 2.53 0.48 17.48
N ALA A 59 2.87 -0.76 17.83
CA ALA A 59 1.99 -1.62 18.60
C ALA A 59 1.79 -1.01 19.99
N PRO A 60 0.59 -1.09 20.59
CA PRO A 60 0.39 -0.66 21.96
C PRO A 60 1.39 -1.40 22.86
N PRO A 61 2.02 -0.71 23.82
CA PRO A 61 2.95 -1.36 24.73
C PRO A 61 2.23 -2.52 25.41
N ASN A 62 2.94 -3.63 25.61
CA ASN A 62 2.49 -4.81 26.35
C ASN A 62 2.30 -4.51 27.85
N ARG A 63 1.47 -3.52 28.17
CA ARG A 63 1.15 -3.05 29.52
C ARG A 63 0.35 -4.09 30.30
N TRP A 64 -0.31 -5.01 29.60
CA TRP A 64 -1.19 -6.03 30.19
C TRP A 64 -0.44 -7.09 31.01
N LYS A 65 0.88 -7.28 30.85
CA LYS A 65 1.66 -8.21 31.70
C LYS A 65 2.10 -7.65 33.05
N ARG A 66 1.95 -6.35 33.33
CA ARG A 66 2.40 -5.73 34.60
C ARG A 66 1.26 -5.34 35.56
N ARG A 67 0.03 -5.72 35.23
CA ARG A 67 -1.19 -5.41 36.01
C ARG A 67 -2.11 -6.62 36.15
N TRP A 68 -1.53 -7.81 36.25
CA TRP A 68 -2.20 -8.96 36.83
C TRP A 68 -1.55 -9.20 38.21
N PRO A 69 -2.34 -9.40 39.27
CA PRO A 69 -1.81 -9.87 40.55
C PRO A 69 -1.15 -11.24 40.41
#